data_AF-A0A7V2RP56-F1
#
_entry.id   AF-A0A7V2RP56-F1
#
_cell.length_a   1.000
_cell.length_b   1.000
_cell.length_c   1.000
_cell.angle_alpha   90.00
_cell.angle_beta   90.00
_cell.angle_gamma   90.00
#
_symmetry.space_group_name_H-M   'P 1'
#
loop_
_entity.id
_entity.type
_entity.pdbx_description
1 polymer ?
#
loop_
_entity_poly.entity_id
_entity_poly.type
_entity_poly.pdbx_seq_one_letter_code
_entity_poly.pdbx_strand_id
1 'polypeptide(L)'
;MDYFETINSSKEAEIAYANWYYKLPDERKAKLFGDLFQFGLDMVRYNAKKENPFITEAGQMEKYVQYNLKDEFPAESFELIKNVLAGRSEKEWKQRFRKMKKQLGWTYDEMARYIGAESGNSLKASVSRKLPAFAKLAVCVFEALAEGKSTEGDG
;
A
#
# COMPACT_ATOMS: atom_id res chain seq x y z
N MET A 1 -12.65 -28.95 -32.24
CA MET A 1 -11.40 -29.26 -31.53
C MET A 1 -11.77 -30.22 -30.42
N ASP A 2 -11.18 -31.42 -30.40
CA ASP A 2 -11.55 -32.49 -29.47
C ASP A 2 -11.01 -32.18 -28.05
N TYR A 3 -11.79 -32.53 -27.04
CA TYR A 3 -11.49 -32.31 -25.62
C TYR A 3 -10.19 -33.04 -25.21
N PHE A 4 -9.98 -34.24 -25.74
CA PHE A 4 -8.78 -35.04 -25.45
C PHE A 4 -7.51 -34.49 -26.12
N GLU A 5 -7.61 -33.93 -27.33
CA GLU A 5 -6.49 -33.23 -27.98
C GLU A 5 -6.07 -32.00 -27.19
N THR A 6 -7.04 -31.25 -26.66
CA THR A 6 -6.77 -30.05 -25.85
C THR A 6 -6.04 -30.41 -24.56
N ILE A 7 -6.46 -31.46 -23.85
CA ILE A 7 -5.81 -31.94 -22.61
C ILE A 7 -4.40 -32.48 -22.86
N ASN A 8 -4.19 -33.21 -23.96
CA ASN A 8 -2.86 -33.73 -24.28
C ASN A 8 -1.91 -32.60 -24.67
N SER A 9 -2.39 -31.61 -25.45
CA SER A 9 -1.61 -30.43 -25.80
C SER A 9 -1.22 -29.59 -24.57
N SER A 10 -2.10 -29.51 -23.56
CA SER A 10 -1.78 -28.81 -22.30
C SER A 10 -0.75 -29.57 -21.47
N LYS A 11 -0.85 -30.90 -21.40
CA LYS A 11 0.11 -31.74 -20.67
C LYS A 11 1.50 -31.74 -21.31
N GLU A 12 1.57 -31.83 -22.64
CA GLU A 12 2.83 -31.72 -23.37
C GLU A 12 3.48 -30.34 -23.19
N ALA A 13 2.68 -29.28 -23.22
CA ALA A 13 3.14 -27.92 -22.94
C ALA A 13 3.66 -27.75 -21.50
N GLU A 14 2.96 -28.30 -20.51
CA GLU A 14 3.38 -28.31 -19.10
C GLU A 14 4.71 -29.05 -18.90
N ILE A 15 4.86 -30.23 -19.51
CA ILE A 15 6.10 -31.01 -19.46
C ILE A 15 7.24 -30.26 -20.16
N ALA A 16 6.98 -29.64 -21.31
CA ALA A 16 7.97 -28.84 -22.01
C ALA A 16 8.42 -27.63 -21.17
N TYR A 17 7.49 -26.95 -20.51
CA TYR A 17 7.78 -25.85 -19.60
C TYR A 17 8.62 -26.32 -18.40
N ALA A 18 8.23 -27.41 -17.75
CA ALA A 18 8.96 -27.97 -16.61
C ALA A 18 10.41 -28.35 -16.99
N ASN A 19 10.60 -28.98 -18.15
CA ASN A 19 11.92 -29.35 -18.66
C ASN A 19 12.78 -28.13 -19.03
N TRP A 20 12.17 -27.10 -19.61
CA TRP A 20 12.85 -25.83 -19.89
C TRP A 20 13.28 -25.14 -18.59
N TYR A 21 12.36 -25.04 -17.63
CA TYR A 21 12.59 -24.42 -16.33
C TYR A 21 13.69 -25.14 -15.53
N TYR A 22 13.68 -26.48 -15.51
CA TYR A 22 14.67 -27.29 -14.83
C TYR A 22 16.10 -27.01 -15.29
N LYS A 23 16.28 -26.75 -16.60
CA LYS A 23 17.57 -26.47 -17.24
C LYS A 23 18.10 -25.06 -17.00
N LEU A 24 17.31 -24.15 -16.43
CA LEU A 24 17.78 -22.78 -16.16
C LEU A 24 18.83 -22.76 -15.03
N PRO A 25 19.81 -21.85 -15.08
CA PRO A 25 20.69 -21.57 -13.95
C PRO A 25 19.90 -21.10 -12.71
N ASP A 26 20.42 -21.36 -11.52
CA ASP A 26 19.73 -21.03 -10.27
C ASP A 26 19.44 -19.53 -10.12
N GLU A 27 20.34 -18.67 -10.56
CA GLU A 27 20.12 -17.21 -10.59
C GLU A 27 18.91 -16.82 -11.45
N ARG A 28 18.73 -17.50 -12.60
CA ARG A 28 17.59 -17.27 -13.50
C ARG A 28 16.29 -17.77 -12.89
N LYS A 29 16.31 -18.92 -12.22
CA LYS A 29 15.17 -19.46 -11.48
C LYS A 29 14.76 -18.53 -10.35
N ALA A 30 15.73 -18.08 -9.54
CA ALA A 30 15.51 -17.14 -8.45
C ALA A 30 14.92 -15.82 -8.95
N LYS A 31 15.43 -15.28 -10.06
CA LYS A 31 14.87 -14.07 -10.69
C LYS A 31 13.42 -14.29 -11.13
N LEU A 32 13.13 -15.40 -11.81
CA LEU A 32 11.76 -15.73 -12.24
C LEU A 32 10.77 -15.80 -11.08
N PHE A 33 11.16 -16.45 -9.98
CA PHE A 33 10.35 -16.46 -8.75
C PHE A 33 10.18 -15.07 -8.14
N GLY A 34 11.27 -14.30 -8.08
CA GLY A 34 11.25 -12.93 -7.58
C GLY A 34 10.31 -12.03 -8.39
N ASP A 35 10.40 -12.10 -9.72
CA ASP A 35 9.56 -11.34 -10.64
C ASP A 35 8.07 -11.72 -10.48
N LEU A 36 7.76 -13.02 -10.34
CA LEU A 36 6.39 -13.49 -10.15
C LEU A 36 5.80 -13.03 -8.80
N PHE A 37 6.60 -13.12 -7.73
CA PHE A 37 6.21 -12.60 -6.42
C PHE A 37 5.98 -11.08 -6.46
N GLN A 38 6.89 -10.35 -7.12
CA GLN A 38 6.78 -8.91 -7.29
C GLN A 38 5.53 -8.53 -8.10
N PHE A 39 5.19 -9.28 -9.15
CA PHE A 39 3.96 -9.09 -9.90
C PHE A 39 2.71 -9.22 -9.02
N GLY A 40 2.63 -10.25 -8.18
CA GLY A 40 1.52 -10.43 -7.24
C GLY A 40 1.40 -9.27 -6.24
N LEU A 41 2.52 -8.81 -5.69
CA LEU A 41 2.58 -7.62 -4.83
C LEU A 41 2.07 -6.37 -5.55
N ASP A 42 2.54 -6.12 -6.76
CA ASP A 42 2.20 -4.90 -7.51
C ASP A 42 0.74 -4.89 -7.94
N MET A 43 0.16 -6.05 -8.26
CA MET A 43 -1.26 -6.18 -8.52
C MET A 43 -2.08 -5.75 -7.29
N VAL A 44 -1.77 -6.29 -6.09
CA VAL A 44 -2.50 -5.93 -4.87
C VAL A 44 -2.34 -4.45 -4.54
N ARG A 45 -1.13 -3.90 -4.71
CA ARG A 45 -0.87 -2.46 -4.52
C ARG A 45 -1.69 -1.60 -5.48
N TYR A 46 -1.75 -1.97 -6.76
CA TYR A 46 -2.54 -1.28 -7.76
C TYR A 46 -4.03 -1.28 -7.40
N ASN A 47 -4.60 -2.44 -7.10
CA ASN A 47 -6.01 -2.55 -6.71
C ASN A 47 -6.31 -1.78 -5.42
N ALA A 48 -5.41 -1.86 -4.44
CA ALA A 48 -5.54 -1.14 -3.18
C ALA A 48 -5.58 0.39 -3.39
N LYS A 49 -4.74 0.92 -4.27
CA LYS A 49 -4.73 2.35 -4.65
C LYS A 49 -5.96 2.73 -5.48
N LYS A 50 -6.44 1.84 -6.34
CA LYS A 50 -7.67 2.08 -7.13
C LYS A 50 -8.88 2.24 -6.22
N GLU A 51 -8.99 1.43 -5.16
CA GLU A 51 -10.07 1.52 -4.17
C GLU A 51 -9.90 2.70 -3.21
N ASN A 52 -8.67 2.99 -2.80
CA ASN A 52 -8.33 4.10 -1.92
C ASN A 52 -7.03 4.75 -2.40
N PRO A 53 -7.10 5.85 -3.18
CA PRO A 53 -5.91 6.52 -3.71
C PRO A 53 -4.92 6.98 -2.64
N PHE A 54 -5.40 7.23 -1.42
CA PHE A 54 -4.62 7.74 -0.30
C PHE A 54 -4.10 6.65 0.64
N ILE A 55 -4.25 5.37 0.28
CA ILE A 55 -3.75 4.26 1.10
C ILE A 55 -2.22 4.34 1.28
N THR A 56 -1.76 4.12 2.51
CA THR A 56 -0.34 4.05 2.86
C THR A 56 0.32 2.83 2.21
N GLU A 57 1.64 2.86 2.05
CA GLU A 57 2.39 1.70 1.58
C GLU A 57 2.24 0.52 2.54
N ALA A 58 2.29 0.80 3.86
CA ALA A 58 2.00 -0.21 4.87
C ALA A 58 0.56 -0.76 4.77
N GLY A 59 -0.43 0.07 4.42
CA GLY A 59 -1.80 -0.39 4.19
C GLY A 59 -1.94 -1.26 2.94
N GLN A 60 -1.19 -0.97 1.87
CA GLN A 60 -1.13 -1.84 0.69
C GLN A 60 -0.50 -3.19 1.03
N MET A 61 0.58 -3.18 1.83
CA MET A 61 1.23 -4.40 2.32
C MET A 61 0.29 -5.21 3.23
N GLU A 62 -0.48 -4.55 4.09
CA GLU A 62 -1.48 -5.20 4.95
C GLU A 62 -2.51 -5.96 4.11
N LYS A 63 -3.03 -5.35 3.04
CA LYS A 63 -3.92 -6.03 2.10
C LYS A 63 -3.25 -7.24 1.45
N TYR A 64 -1.99 -7.13 1.03
CA TYR A 64 -1.26 -8.26 0.45
C TYR A 64 -1.14 -9.43 1.41
N VAL A 65 -0.70 -9.18 2.64
CA VAL A 65 -0.58 -10.22 3.66
C VAL A 65 -1.96 -10.83 3.96
N GLN A 66 -3.00 -10.00 4.08
CA GLN A 66 -4.36 -10.47 4.35
C GLN A 66 -4.92 -11.39 3.26
N TYR A 67 -4.68 -11.08 1.99
CA TYR A 67 -5.25 -11.85 0.88
C TYR A 67 -4.44 -13.08 0.50
N ASN A 68 -3.12 -13.06 0.68
CA ASN A 68 -2.25 -14.09 0.12
C ASN A 68 -1.54 -14.94 1.18
N LEU A 69 -1.38 -14.43 2.40
CA LEU A 69 -0.52 -15.05 3.41
C LEU A 69 -1.22 -15.29 4.75
N LYS A 70 -2.48 -14.88 4.92
CA LYS A 70 -3.19 -15.00 6.20
C LYS A 70 -3.21 -16.44 6.72
N ASP A 71 -3.50 -17.39 5.83
CA ASP A 71 -3.63 -18.80 6.19
C ASP A 71 -2.27 -19.50 6.35
N GLU A 72 -1.18 -18.84 5.98
CA GLU A 72 0.20 -19.30 6.14
C GLU A 72 0.78 -18.97 7.53
N PHE A 73 0.09 -18.16 8.33
CA PHE A 73 0.55 -17.74 9.66
C PHE A 73 -0.39 -18.20 10.77
N PRO A 74 0.17 -18.62 11.94
CA PRO A 74 -0.62 -18.71 13.16
C PRO A 74 -1.29 -17.37 13.48
N ALA A 75 -2.48 -17.42 14.08
CA ALA A 75 -3.28 -16.22 14.38
C ALA A 75 -2.50 -15.14 15.16
N GLU A 76 -1.69 -15.56 16.14
CA GLU A 76 -0.85 -14.64 16.94
C GLU A 76 0.22 -13.93 16.10
N SER A 77 0.87 -14.67 15.18
CA SER A 77 1.85 -14.10 14.25
C SER A 77 1.18 -13.14 13.27
N PHE A 78 -0.02 -13.47 12.79
CA PHE A 78 -0.78 -12.59 11.90
C PHE A 78 -1.19 -11.28 12.60
N GLU A 79 -1.65 -11.34 13.86
CA GLU A 79 -1.95 -10.12 14.64
C GLU A 79 -0.70 -9.28 14.92
N LEU A 80 0.45 -9.92 15.17
CA LEU A 80 1.72 -9.19 15.27
C LEU A 80 2.05 -8.46 13.97
N ILE A 81 1.92 -9.12 12.81
CA ILE A 81 2.15 -8.51 11.49
C ILE A 81 1.23 -7.31 11.28
N LYS A 82 -0.07 -7.45 11.58
CA LYS A 82 -1.04 -6.35 11.50
C LYS A 82 -0.65 -5.17 12.37
N ASN A 83 -0.25 -5.41 13.62
CA ASN A 83 0.18 -4.35 14.54
C ASN A 83 1.43 -3.61 14.03
N VAL A 84 2.41 -4.35 13.47
CA VAL A 84 3.61 -3.75 12.88
C VAL A 84 3.24 -2.86 11.68
N LEU A 85 2.37 -3.35 10.79
CA LEU A 85 1.93 -2.59 9.61
C LEU A 85 1.07 -1.38 9.99
N ALA A 86 0.17 -1.52 10.96
CA ALA A 86 -0.60 -0.40 11.50
C ALA A 86 0.31 0.70 12.07
N GLY A 87 1.36 0.31 12.80
CA GLY A 87 2.37 1.25 13.31
C GLY A 87 3.15 1.97 12.21
N ARG A 88 3.49 1.27 11.11
CA ARG A 88 4.13 1.89 9.92
C ARG A 88 3.18 2.84 9.19
N SER A 89 1.95 2.41 8.95
CA SER A 89 0.89 3.22 8.35
C SER A 89 0.67 4.52 9.13
N GLU A 90 0.66 4.44 10.46
CA GLU A 90 0.53 5.61 11.32
C GLU A 90 1.74 6.56 11.23
N LYS A 91 2.96 6.05 11.06
CA LYS A 91 4.16 6.87 10.82
C LYS A 91 4.08 7.59 9.47
N GLU A 92 3.67 6.90 8.41
CA GLU A 92 3.49 7.47 7.08
C GLU A 92 2.45 8.60 7.10
N TRP A 93 1.30 8.37 7.74
CA TRP A 93 0.28 9.40 7.94
C TRP A 93 0.82 10.63 8.67
N LYS A 94 1.57 10.46 9.76
CA LYS A 94 2.21 11.57 10.47
C LYS A 94 3.22 12.32 9.60
N GLN A 95 3.97 11.62 8.74
CA GLN A 95 4.91 12.24 7.81
C GLN A 95 4.17 13.08 6.76
N ARG A 96 3.11 12.53 6.14
CA ARG A 96 2.26 13.25 5.17
C ARG A 96 1.63 14.50 5.79
N PHE A 97 1.09 14.39 7.01
CA PHE A 97 0.54 15.53 7.74
C PHE A 97 1.58 16.62 8.02
N ARG A 98 2.80 16.25 8.43
CA ARG A 98 3.91 17.21 8.63
C ARG A 98 4.32 17.90 7.33
N LYS A 99 4.34 17.16 6.21
CA LYS A 99 4.64 17.69 4.88
C LYS A 99 3.58 18.72 4.46
N MET A 100 2.30 18.36 4.54
CA MET A 100 1.17 19.27 4.28
C MET A 100 1.28 20.54 5.13
N LYS A 101 1.41 20.40 6.45
CA LYS A 101 1.54 21.53 7.38
C LYS A 101 2.68 22.47 6.98
N LYS A 102 3.84 21.91 6.64
CA LYS A 102 5.02 22.69 6.21
C LYS A 102 4.75 23.44 4.90
N GLN A 103 4.07 22.81 3.94
CA GLN A 103 3.77 23.42 2.63
C GLN A 103 2.73 24.53 2.73
N LEU A 104 1.76 24.40 3.64
CA LEU A 104 0.73 25.42 3.87
C LEU A 104 1.18 26.54 4.83
N GLY A 105 2.35 26.41 5.45
CA GLY A 105 2.83 27.37 6.45
C GLY A 105 2.04 27.38 7.76
N TRP A 106 1.19 26.38 7.99
CA TRP A 106 0.27 26.37 9.13
C TRP A 106 0.97 26.07 10.45
N THR A 107 0.53 26.74 11.51
CA THR A 107 0.88 26.48 12.90
C THR A 107 -0.19 25.60 13.57
N TYR A 108 0.13 25.00 14.72
CA TYR A 108 -0.88 24.24 15.46
C TYR A 108 -2.01 25.13 16.01
N ASP A 109 -1.72 26.39 16.32
CA ASP A 109 -2.72 27.33 16.83
C ASP A 109 -3.68 27.82 15.75
N GLU A 110 -3.22 27.99 14.51
CA GLU A 110 -4.09 28.28 13.37
C GLU A 110 -5.01 27.10 13.07
N MET A 111 -4.46 25.88 13.04
CA MET A 111 -5.27 24.68 12.84
C MET A 111 -6.30 24.48 13.96
N ALA A 112 -5.91 24.72 15.23
CA ALA A 112 -6.84 24.64 16.35
C ALA A 112 -8.01 25.62 16.21
N ARG A 113 -7.74 26.85 15.76
CA ARG A 113 -8.77 27.85 15.46
C ARG A 113 -9.73 27.39 14.35
N TYR A 114 -9.20 26.81 13.27
CA TYR A 114 -10.04 26.34 12.15
C TYR A 114 -10.98 25.19 12.52
N ILE A 115 -10.53 24.29 13.40
CA ILE A 115 -11.32 23.10 13.77
C ILE A 115 -12.06 23.27 15.09
N GLY A 116 -11.97 24.44 15.74
CA GLY A 116 -12.58 24.69 17.04
C GLY A 116 -11.99 23.89 18.21
N ALA A 117 -10.70 23.55 18.15
CA ALA A 117 -10.03 22.87 19.26
C ALA A 117 -9.62 23.84 20.38
N GLU A 118 -9.55 23.34 21.62
CA GLU A 118 -9.24 24.14 22.82
C GLU A 118 -7.91 24.92 22.73
N SER A 119 -6.88 24.33 22.11
CA SER A 119 -5.58 24.99 21.89
C SER A 119 -4.71 24.24 20.88
N GLY A 120 -3.72 24.91 20.30
CA GLY A 120 -2.72 24.25 19.45
C GLY A 120 -1.89 23.20 20.21
N ASN A 121 -1.72 23.34 21.52
CA ASN A 121 -1.06 22.34 22.36
C ASN A 121 -1.88 21.04 22.46
N SER A 122 -3.20 21.15 22.66
CA SER A 122 -4.11 19.99 22.67
C SER A 122 -4.10 19.25 21.34
N LEU A 123 -4.12 20.00 20.23
CA LEU A 123 -4.01 19.45 18.88
C LEU A 123 -2.66 18.75 18.65
N LYS A 124 -1.55 19.38 19.04
CA LYS A 124 -0.20 18.81 18.93
C LYS A 124 -0.06 17.51 19.73
N ALA A 125 -0.60 17.47 20.95
CA ALA A 125 -0.59 16.27 21.78
C ALA A 125 -1.37 15.12 21.13
N SER A 126 -2.56 15.41 20.61
CA SER A 126 -3.40 14.45 19.90
C SER A 126 -2.68 13.86 18.69
N VAL A 127 -2.19 14.72 17.79
CA VAL A 127 -1.42 14.32 16.58
C VAL A 127 -0.17 13.51 16.92
N SER A 128 0.51 13.85 18.02
CA SER A 128 1.73 13.15 18.45
C SER A 128 1.45 11.71 18.88
N ARG A 129 0.32 11.47 19.57
CA ARG A 129 -0.11 10.12 19.98
C ARG A 129 -0.60 9.32 18.76
N LYS A 130 -1.66 9.79 18.11
CA LYS A 130 -2.29 9.16 16.95
C LYS A 130 -2.91 10.25 16.08
N LEU A 131 -2.65 10.21 14.78
CA LEU A 131 -3.20 11.17 13.84
C LEU A 131 -4.72 11.00 13.77
N PRO A 132 -5.50 12.02 14.19
CA PRO A 132 -6.95 11.92 14.18
C PRO A 132 -7.52 11.81 12.77
N ALA A 133 -8.75 11.31 12.64
CA ALA A 133 -9.41 11.11 11.36
C ALA A 133 -9.52 12.39 10.53
N PHE A 134 -9.87 13.53 11.16
CA PHE A 134 -9.95 14.81 10.45
C PHE A 134 -8.61 15.23 9.84
N ALA A 135 -7.49 14.93 10.51
CA ALA A 135 -6.16 15.26 10.03
C ALA A 135 -5.75 14.37 8.85
N LYS A 136 -6.19 13.10 8.83
CA LYS A 136 -6.05 12.21 7.65
C LYS A 136 -6.87 12.74 6.47
N LEU A 137 -8.11 13.16 6.70
CA LEU A 137 -8.96 13.77 5.67
C LEU A 137 -8.34 15.05 5.11
N ALA A 138 -7.81 15.93 5.96
CA ALA A 138 -7.12 17.14 5.52
C ALA A 138 -5.93 16.83 4.59
N VAL A 139 -5.15 15.80 4.93
CA VAL A 139 -4.05 15.32 4.08
C VAL A 139 -4.58 14.82 2.72
N CYS A 140 -5.64 14.01 2.70
CA CYS A 140 -6.22 13.51 1.45
C CYS A 140 -6.68 14.66 0.55
N VAL A 141 -7.39 15.64 1.11
CA VAL A 141 -7.87 16.81 0.34
C VAL A 141 -6.69 17.62 -0.19
N PHE A 142 -5.66 17.86 0.64
CA PHE A 142 -4.48 18.59 0.23
C PHE A 142 -3.74 17.90 -0.93
N GLU A 143 -3.54 16.59 -0.82
CA GLU A 143 -2.85 15.80 -1.86
C GLU A 143 -3.69 15.71 -3.14
N ALA A 144 -5.01 15.55 -3.05
CA ALA A 144 -5.92 15.59 -4.20
C ALA A 144 -5.81 16.91 -4.98
N LEU A 145 -5.79 18.04 -4.25
CA LEU A 145 -5.64 19.37 -4.85
C LEU A 145 -4.27 19.59 -5.47
N ALA A 146 -3.22 18.98 -4.90
CA ALA A 146 -1.88 19.04 -5.49
C ALA A 146 -1.79 18.24 -6.78
N GLU A 147 -2.39 17.05 -6.83
CA GLU A 147 -2.44 16.18 -8.01
C GLU A 147 -3.25 16.80 -9.16
N GLY A 148 -4.41 17.42 -8.86
CA GLY A 148 -5.22 18.12 -9.87
C GLY A 148 -4.53 19.35 -10.48
N LYS A 149 -3.70 20.07 -9.70
CA LYS A 149 -2.91 21.21 -10.22
C LYS A 149 -1.79 20.78 -11.17
N SER A 150 -1.27 19.55 -11.05
CA SER A 150 -0.26 19.02 -11.96
C SER A 150 -0.83 18.63 -13.34
N THR A 151 -2.14 18.42 -13.47
CA THR A 151 -2.77 18.04 -14.76
C THR A 151 -3.26 19.22 -15.58
N GLU A 152 -3.34 20.42 -15.01
CA GLU A 152 -3.82 21.64 -15.69
C GLU A 152 -2.68 22.53 -16.24
N GLY A 153 -1.41 22.10 -16.11
CA GLY A 153 -0.22 22.90 -16.47
C GLY A 153 0.48 22.53 -17.79
N ASP A 154 0.03 21.50 -18.51
CA ASP A 154 0.60 21.05 -19.79
C ASP A 154 -0.40 21.25 -20.96
N GLY A 155 -0.87 22.49 -21.13
CA GLY A 155 -1.76 22.91 -22.22
C GLY A 155 -1.28 24.18 -22.91
#